data_AF-A0A9C5ZLS4-F1
#
_entry.id   AF-A0A9C5ZLS4-F1
#
_cell.length_a   1.000
_cell.length_b   1.000
_cell.length_c   1.000
_cell.angle_alpha   90.00
_cell.angle_beta   90.00
_cell.angle_gamma   90.00
#
_symmetry.space_group_name_H-M   'P 1'
#
loop_
_entity.id
_entity.type
_entity.pdbx_description
1 polymer ?
#
loop_
_entity_poly.entity_id
_entity_poly.type
_entity_poly.pdbx_seq_one_letter_code
_entity_poly.pdbx_strand_id
1 'polypeptide(L)'
;MFKSTDIIFNECASRGIIWKTIPPRSPHFGGHWEAAVKSTKFHLKSILQDAKFNFFEFNTLLIQIEAVLNSRPITPVPESPNDEPALTPGHFVNGSALKTIPDPDIRGVNNVSHLRRYQRLQYYLQQFWDRWSKDYLNTLQNRTKWTNVISG
;
A
#
# COMPACT_ATOMS: atom_id res chain seq x y z
N MET A 1 29.57 -10.05 -13.55
CA MET A 1 28.40 -9.47 -12.85
C MET A 1 27.31 -10.54 -12.62
N PHE A 2 27.66 -11.75 -12.15
CA PHE A 2 26.72 -12.88 -11.97
C PHE A 2 26.74 -13.53 -10.57
N LYS A 3 27.68 -13.17 -9.69
CA LYS A 3 27.85 -13.83 -8.38
C LYS A 3 26.71 -13.57 -7.38
N SER A 4 25.86 -12.56 -7.60
CA SER A 4 24.85 -12.14 -6.62
C SER A 4 23.57 -12.97 -6.65
N THR A 5 23.18 -13.50 -7.80
CA THR A 5 21.91 -14.25 -7.94
C THR A 5 22.03 -15.64 -7.34
N ASP A 6 23.18 -16.31 -7.54
CA ASP A 6 23.42 -17.66 -7.02
C ASP A 6 23.32 -17.72 -5.50
N ILE A 7 23.74 -16.65 -4.80
CA ILE A 7 23.59 -16.52 -3.35
C ILE A 7 22.12 -16.53 -2.95
N ILE A 8 21.27 -15.78 -3.67
CA ILE A 8 19.82 -15.71 -3.40
C ILE A 8 19.17 -17.07 -3.67
N PHE A 9 19.51 -17.71 -4.79
CA PHE A 9 18.98 -19.04 -5.13
C PHE A 9 19.34 -20.09 -4.07
N ASN A 10 20.59 -20.11 -3.63
CA ASN A 10 21.06 -21.05 -2.62
C ASN A 10 20.39 -20.80 -1.25
N GLU A 11 20.24 -19.54 -0.85
CA GLU A 11 19.58 -19.18 0.42
C GLU A 11 18.07 -19.45 0.38
N CYS A 12 17.41 -19.23 -0.75
CA CYS A 12 16.01 -19.62 -0.93
C CYS A 12 15.88 -21.14 -0.86
N ALA A 13 16.73 -21.88 -1.56
CA ALA A 13 16.70 -23.35 -1.57
C ALA A 13 16.96 -23.95 -0.19
N SER A 14 17.90 -23.40 0.60
CA SER A 14 18.18 -23.86 1.97
C SER A 14 16.97 -23.72 2.90
N ARG A 15 16.06 -22.78 2.60
CA ARG A 15 14.80 -22.54 3.31
C ARG A 15 13.59 -23.22 2.66
N GLY A 16 13.79 -24.03 1.62
CA GLY A 16 12.69 -24.66 0.87
C GLY A 16 11.85 -23.69 0.02
N ILE A 17 12.36 -22.48 -0.23
CA ILE A 17 11.70 -21.46 -1.05
C ILE A 17 12.09 -21.65 -2.52
N ILE A 18 11.08 -21.83 -3.37
CA ILE A 18 11.29 -21.93 -4.83
C ILE A 18 11.33 -20.52 -5.42
N TRP A 19 12.53 -20.05 -5.79
CA TRP A 19 12.69 -18.78 -6.49
C TRP A 19 12.36 -18.91 -7.98
N LYS A 20 11.44 -18.08 -8.47
CA LYS A 20 11.07 -18.00 -9.89
C LYS A 20 11.37 -16.61 -10.43
N THR A 21 12.12 -16.53 -11.52
CA THR A 21 12.38 -15.28 -12.23
C THR A 21 11.30 -15.02 -13.27
N ILE A 22 11.07 -13.74 -13.56
CA ILE A 22 10.16 -13.33 -14.63
C ILE A 22 10.84 -13.59 -15.97
N PRO A 23 10.13 -14.11 -16.98
CA PRO A 23 10.70 -14.31 -18.30
C PRO A 23 11.26 -13.00 -18.87
N PRO A 24 12.40 -13.03 -19.58
CA PRO A 24 12.94 -11.84 -20.21
C PRO A 24 11.90 -11.21 -21.16
N ARG A 25 11.91 -9.88 -21.26
CA ARG A 25 10.98 -9.10 -22.11
C ARG A 25 9.50 -9.30 -21.79
N SER A 26 9.15 -9.71 -20.58
CA SER A 26 7.76 -9.91 -20.16
C SER A 26 7.35 -8.96 -19.01
N PRO A 27 7.35 -7.63 -19.24
CA PRO A 27 7.09 -6.63 -18.19
C PRO A 27 5.68 -6.76 -17.58
N HIS A 28 4.73 -7.32 -18.32
CA HIS A 28 3.35 -7.54 -17.84
C HIS A 28 3.27 -8.44 -16.60
N PHE A 29 4.22 -9.35 -16.41
CA PHE A 29 4.26 -10.22 -15.22
C PHE A 29 4.45 -9.42 -13.93
N GLY A 30 5.03 -8.22 -14.00
CA GLY A 30 5.26 -7.34 -12.85
C GLY A 30 4.35 -6.14 -12.70
N GLY A 31 3.40 -5.96 -13.61
CA GLY A 31 2.58 -4.75 -13.67
C GLY A 31 1.85 -4.45 -12.36
N HIS A 32 1.37 -5.46 -11.63
CA HIS A 32 0.62 -5.26 -10.39
C HIS A 32 1.45 -4.64 -9.27
N TRP A 33 2.61 -5.20 -8.94
CA TRP A 33 3.45 -4.63 -7.88
C TRP A 33 4.17 -3.36 -8.33
N GLU A 34 4.51 -3.24 -9.61
CA GLU A 34 5.08 -2.00 -10.16
C GLU A 34 4.08 -0.84 -10.07
N ALA A 35 2.81 -1.08 -10.41
CA ALA A 35 1.74 -0.10 -10.27
C ALA A 35 1.52 0.29 -8.80
N ALA A 36 1.53 -0.68 -7.89
CA ALA A 36 1.43 -0.42 -6.45
C ALA A 36 2.60 0.45 -5.95
N VAL A 37 3.85 0.09 -6.28
CA VAL A 37 5.04 0.86 -5.91
C VAL A 37 5.00 2.27 -6.51
N LYS A 38 4.55 2.41 -7.76
CA LYS A 38 4.41 3.71 -8.43
C LYS A 38 3.38 4.60 -7.72
N SER A 39 2.21 4.05 -7.38
CA SER A 39 1.16 4.76 -6.63
C SER A 39 1.69 5.21 -5.26
N THR A 40 2.29 4.30 -4.48
CA THR A 40 2.84 4.64 -3.16
C THR A 40 3.86 5.78 -3.23
N LYS A 41 4.82 5.71 -4.17
CA LYS A 41 5.83 6.76 -4.36
C LYS A 41 5.20 8.10 -4.78
N PHE A 42 4.19 8.05 -5.65
CA PHE A 42 3.48 9.25 -6.09
C PHE A 42 2.82 9.98 -4.91
N HIS A 43 2.04 9.26 -4.09
CA HIS A 43 1.39 9.86 -2.92
C HIS A 43 2.38 10.31 -1.87
N LEU A 44 3.42 9.51 -1.59
CA LEU A 44 4.48 9.87 -0.65
C LEU A 44 5.15 11.19 -1.06
N LYS A 45 5.51 11.34 -2.33
CA LYS A 45 6.11 12.60 -2.83
C LYS A 45 5.14 13.77 -2.71
N SER A 46 3.85 13.56 -3.00
CA SER A 46 2.80 14.59 -2.93
C SER A 46 2.56 15.11 -1.51
N ILE A 47 2.64 14.25 -0.49
CA ILE A 47 2.39 14.65 0.90
C ILE A 47 3.63 15.24 1.58
N LEU A 48 4.83 14.74 1.28
CA LEU A 48 6.03 15.17 2.01
C LEU A 48 6.54 16.51 1.49
N GLN A 49 6.45 16.78 0.18
CA GLN A 49 6.94 18.03 -0.42
C GLN A 49 8.34 18.38 0.10
N ASP A 50 8.52 19.56 0.72
CA ASP A 50 9.79 20.05 1.26
C ASP A 50 10.02 19.70 2.75
N ALA A 51 9.16 18.86 3.33
CA ALA A 51 9.26 18.47 4.73
C ALA A 51 10.53 17.65 4.99
N LYS A 52 11.26 18.02 6.05
CA LYS A 52 12.49 17.36 6.46
C LYS A 52 12.21 16.32 7.54
N PHE A 53 12.71 15.11 7.33
CA PHE A 53 12.66 14.00 8.28
C PHE A 53 14.06 13.53 8.58
N ASN A 54 14.30 13.15 9.83
CA ASN A 54 15.46 12.30 10.12
C ASN A 54 15.17 10.85 9.70
N PHE A 55 16.22 10.01 9.71
CA PHE A 55 16.12 8.61 9.32
C PHE A 55 15.02 7.85 10.10
N PHE A 56 14.97 7.99 11.43
CA PHE A 56 14.01 7.27 12.25
C PHE A 56 12.57 7.72 11.98
N GLU A 57 12.35 9.03 11.87
CA GLU A 57 11.04 9.60 11.56
C GLU A 57 10.54 9.10 10.20
N PHE A 58 11.40 9.10 9.18
CA PHE A 58 11.03 8.62 7.85
C PHE A 58 10.79 7.11 7.84
N ASN A 59 11.65 6.33 8.50
CA ASN A 59 11.49 4.89 8.61
C ASN A 59 10.17 4.52 9.33
N THR A 60 9.87 5.18 10.44
CA THR A 60 8.59 4.98 11.15
C THR A 60 7.41 5.32 10.26
N LEU A 61 7.45 6.44 9.54
CA LEU A 61 6.38 6.80 8.61
C LEU A 61 6.19 5.74 7.51
N LEU A 62 7.29 5.22 6.94
CA LEU A 62 7.22 4.17 5.92
C LEU A 62 6.60 2.88 6.45
N ILE A 63 6.96 2.46 7.67
CA ILE A 63 6.36 1.28 8.32
C ILE A 63 4.86 1.49 8.55
N GLN A 64 4.44 2.69 8.98
CA GLN A 64 3.03 3.00 9.15
C GLN A 64 2.28 3.01 7.81
N ILE A 65 2.90 3.53 6.75
CA ILE A 65 2.35 3.50 5.39
C ILE A 65 2.26 2.07 4.88
N GLU A 66 3.25 1.22 5.13
CA GLU A 66 3.20 -0.20 4.79
C GLU A 66 1.99 -0.87 5.46
N ALA A 67 1.77 -0.63 6.75
CA ALA A 67 0.61 -1.14 7.46
C ALA A 67 -0.70 -0.66 6.80
N VAL A 68 -0.79 0.62 6.43
CA VAL A 68 -1.93 1.17 5.69
C VAL A 68 -2.17 0.43 4.36
N LEU A 69 -1.11 0.25 3.56
CA LEU A 69 -1.19 -0.45 2.28
C LEU A 69 -1.61 -1.91 2.47
N ASN A 70 -1.16 -2.56 3.54
CA ASN A 70 -1.51 -3.95 3.85
C ASN A 70 -2.92 -4.08 4.44
N SER A 71 -3.51 -3.01 4.98
CA SER A 71 -4.92 -2.96 5.39
C SER A 71 -5.89 -2.72 4.23
N ARG A 72 -5.41 -2.62 2.99
CA ARG A 72 -6.26 -2.34 1.83
C ARG A 72 -7.23 -3.48 1.52
N PRO A 73 -8.51 -3.22 1.23
CA PRO A 73 -9.43 -4.27 0.82
C PRO A 73 -9.05 -4.81 -0.57
N ILE A 74 -8.98 -6.12 -0.72
CA ILE A 74 -8.80 -6.82 -2.02
C ILE A 74 -10.07 -7.55 -2.47
N THR A 75 -11.08 -7.60 -1.61
CA THR A 75 -12.45 -8.02 -1.93
C THR A 75 -13.37 -6.81 -1.81
N PRO A 76 -14.61 -6.89 -2.32
CA PRO A 76 -15.63 -5.86 -2.09
C PRO A 76 -15.75 -5.51 -0.61
N VAL A 77 -15.95 -4.22 -0.34
CA VAL A 77 -16.16 -3.72 1.01
C VAL A 77 -17.60 -4.08 1.44
N PRO A 78 -17.81 -4.63 2.65
CA PRO A 78 -19.14 -4.97 3.15
C PRO A 78 -20.05 -3.73 3.17
N GLU A 79 -21.32 -3.91 2.77
CA GLU A 79 -22.33 -2.85 2.77
C GLU A 79 -23.21 -2.90 4.02
N SER A 80 -23.28 -4.06 4.67
CA SER A 80 -24.04 -4.34 5.88
C SER A 80 -23.14 -4.80 7.03
N PRO A 81 -23.48 -4.51 8.30
CA PRO A 81 -22.77 -5.03 9.47
C PRO A 81 -22.77 -6.57 9.59
N ASN A 82 -23.69 -7.25 8.90
CA ASN A 82 -23.78 -8.70 8.87
C ASN A 82 -22.92 -9.34 7.77
N ASP A 83 -22.35 -8.53 6.87
CA ASP A 83 -21.51 -9.02 5.79
C ASP A 83 -20.13 -9.38 6.34
N GLU A 84 -19.49 -10.33 5.67
CA GLU A 84 -18.14 -10.74 6.01
C GLU A 84 -17.15 -9.60 5.73
N PRO A 85 -16.19 -9.31 6.64
CA PRO A 85 -15.26 -8.21 6.46
C PRO A 85 -14.41 -8.42 5.21
N ALA A 86 -14.08 -7.31 4.53
CA ALA A 86 -13.24 -7.37 3.34
C ALA A 86 -11.88 -8.01 3.65
N LEU A 87 -11.44 -8.92 2.78
CA LEU A 87 -10.10 -9.48 2.87
C LEU A 87 -9.06 -8.39 2.56
N THR A 88 -7.94 -8.44 3.27
CA THR A 88 -6.81 -7.53 3.10
C THR A 88 -5.52 -8.33 2.99
N PRO A 89 -4.46 -7.81 2.36
CA PRO A 89 -3.15 -8.44 2.39
C PRO A 89 -2.66 -8.74 3.82
N GLY A 90 -3.00 -7.88 4.79
CA GLY A 90 -2.71 -8.09 6.21
C GLY A 90 -3.25 -9.41 6.76
N HIS A 91 -4.41 -9.88 6.28
CA HIS A 91 -4.93 -11.20 6.68
C HIS A 91 -3.98 -12.34 6.30
N PHE A 92 -3.29 -12.24 5.16
CA PHE A 92 -2.36 -13.27 4.70
C PHE A 92 -0.99 -13.18 5.37
N VAL A 93 -0.55 -11.95 5.69
CA VAL A 93 0.77 -11.73 6.32
C VAL A 93 0.72 -11.99 7.83
N ASN A 94 -0.34 -11.56 8.50
CA ASN A 94 -0.46 -11.58 9.97
C ASN A 94 -1.52 -12.56 10.48
N GLY A 95 -2.29 -13.21 9.60
CA GLY A 95 -3.41 -14.08 9.98
C GLY A 95 -4.64 -13.33 10.50
N SER A 96 -4.63 -12.00 10.53
CA SER A 96 -5.72 -11.17 11.06
C SER A 96 -5.64 -9.73 10.52
N ALA A 97 -6.73 -8.97 10.67
CA ALA A 97 -6.78 -7.58 10.22
C ALA A 97 -5.79 -6.73 11.04
N LEU A 98 -5.00 -5.91 10.35
CA LEU A 98 -4.17 -4.91 11.02
C LEU A 98 -5.08 -3.83 11.62
N LYS A 99 -5.07 -3.70 12.94
CA LYS A 99 -5.85 -2.71 13.69
C LYS A 99 -4.93 -1.71 14.37
N THR A 100 -5.35 -0.45 14.40
CA THR A 100 -4.70 0.61 15.16
C THR A 100 -5.71 1.26 16.11
N ILE A 101 -5.19 1.86 17.17
CA ILE A 101 -6.00 2.70 18.06
C ILE A 101 -6.40 3.96 17.27
N PRO A 102 -7.66 4.45 17.40
CA PRO A 102 -8.06 5.70 16.78
C PRO A 102 -7.18 6.87 17.26
N ASP A 103 -6.56 7.58 16.32
CA ASP A 103 -5.83 8.82 16.59
C ASP A 103 -6.72 10.05 16.33
N PRO A 104 -6.50 11.18 17.03
CA PRO A 104 -7.18 12.44 16.72
C PRO A 104 -6.97 12.87 15.27
N ASP A 105 -8.02 13.39 14.63
CA ASP A 105 -7.90 13.98 13.31
C ASP A 105 -7.16 15.31 13.38
N ILE A 106 -5.98 15.35 12.76
CA ILE A 106 -5.11 16.53 12.72
C ILE A 106 -4.85 17.00 11.29
N ARG A 107 -5.59 16.49 10.31
CA ARG A 107 -5.43 16.85 8.89
C ARG A 107 -5.61 18.35 8.61
N GLY A 108 -6.39 19.05 9.44
CA GLY A 108 -6.67 20.48 9.33
C GLY A 108 -5.64 21.40 10.02
N VAL A 109 -4.55 20.86 10.59
CA VAL A 109 -3.54 21.69 11.27
C VAL A 109 -2.75 22.51 10.25
N ASN A 110 -2.89 23.84 10.31
CA ASN A 110 -2.22 24.77 9.40
C ASN A 110 -0.69 24.86 9.63
N ASN A 111 -0.24 24.68 10.87
CA ASN A 111 1.18 24.79 11.20
C ASN A 111 1.74 23.47 11.75
N VAL A 112 2.20 22.63 10.82
CA VAL A 112 2.82 21.33 11.09
C VAL A 112 4.11 21.44 11.92
N SER A 113 4.80 22.59 11.88
CA SER A 113 6.07 22.79 12.59
C SER A 113 5.92 22.85 14.11
N HIS A 114 4.74 23.20 14.62
CA HIS A 114 4.45 23.25 16.06
C HIS A 114 4.01 21.90 16.63
N LEU A 115 3.80 20.89 15.77
CA LEU A 115 3.42 19.56 16.21
C LEU A 115 4.59 18.84 16.88
N ARG A 116 4.30 18.08 17.94
CA ARG A 116 5.27 17.14 18.50
C ARG A 116 5.63 16.11 17.43
N ARG A 117 6.81 15.51 17.54
CA ARG A 117 7.33 14.52 16.58
C ARG A 117 6.30 13.42 16.23
N TYR A 118 5.66 12.82 17.23
CA TYR A 118 4.61 11.82 17.01
C TYR A 118 3.42 12.37 16.21
N GLN A 119 2.88 13.53 16.61
CA GLN A 119 1.76 14.16 15.92
C GLN A 119 2.13 14.54 14.49
N ARG A 120 3.38 14.94 14.25
CA ARG A 120 3.88 15.21 12.90
C ARG A 120 3.83 13.95 12.03
N LEU A 121 4.25 12.79 12.55
CA LEU A 121 4.14 11.52 11.82
C LEU A 121 2.68 11.15 11.53
N GLN A 122 1.80 11.28 12.53
CA GLN A 122 0.38 11.02 12.36
C GLN A 122 -0.27 11.95 11.34
N TYR A 123 0.15 13.22 11.30
CA TYR A 123 -0.31 14.17 10.30
C TYR A 123 -0.01 13.66 8.88
N TYR A 124 1.25 13.28 8.60
CA TYR A 124 1.61 12.78 7.28
C TYR A 124 0.96 11.44 6.94
N LEU A 125 0.79 10.55 7.93
CA LEU A 125 0.08 9.29 7.74
C LEU A 125 -1.39 9.51 7.37
N GLN A 126 -2.08 10.43 8.06
CA GLN A 126 -3.48 10.77 7.77
C GLN A 126 -3.62 11.45 6.40
N GLN A 127 -2.67 12.32 6.02
CA GLN A 127 -2.62 12.91 4.67
C GLN A 127 -2.38 11.84 3.59
N PHE A 128 -1.51 10.87 3.86
CA PHE A 128 -1.28 9.73 2.96
C PHE A 128 -2.57 8.94 2.78
N TRP A 129 -3.18 8.50 3.88
CA TRP A 129 -4.41 7.73 3.88
C TRP A 129 -5.53 8.43 3.10
N ASP A 130 -5.78 9.71 3.38
CA ASP A 130 -6.86 10.47 2.75
C ASP A 130 -6.73 10.52 1.22
N ARG A 131 -5.52 10.75 0.71
CA ARG A 131 -5.27 10.86 -0.73
C ARG A 131 -5.20 9.50 -1.41
N TRP A 132 -4.43 8.57 -0.84
CA TRP A 132 -4.19 7.26 -1.44
C TRP A 132 -5.45 6.39 -1.42
N SER A 133 -6.23 6.40 -0.33
CA SER A 133 -7.44 5.57 -0.24
C SER A 133 -8.50 5.97 -1.26
N LYS A 134 -8.69 7.28 -1.50
CA LYS A 134 -9.60 7.79 -2.54
C LYS A 134 -9.22 7.27 -3.93
N ASP A 135 -7.94 7.37 -4.27
CA ASP A 135 -7.44 6.87 -5.56
C ASP A 135 -7.54 5.34 -5.65
N TYR A 136 -7.24 4.62 -4.57
CA TYR A 136 -7.35 3.17 -4.52
C TYR A 136 -8.80 2.69 -4.67
N LEU A 137 -9.77 3.28 -3.97
CA LEU A 137 -11.18 2.92 -4.08
C LEU A 137 -11.70 3.10 -5.52
N ASN A 138 -11.25 4.13 -6.22
CA ASN A 138 -11.58 4.32 -7.64
C ASN A 138 -11.05 3.19 -8.53
N THR A 139 -10.00 2.46 -8.11
CA THR A 139 -9.50 1.28 -8.84
C THR A 139 -10.29 0.01 -8.54
N LEU A 140 -11.00 -0.07 -7.40
CA LEU A 140 -11.84 -1.20 -7.03
C LEU A 140 -13.22 -1.18 -7.68
N GLN A 141 -13.65 -0.05 -8.24
CA GLN A 141 -14.92 0.04 -8.95
C GLN A 141 -14.88 -0.80 -10.24
N ASN A 142 -15.78 -1.79 -10.31
CA ASN A 142 -15.97 -2.60 -11.52
C ASN A 142 -16.42 -1.69 -12.67
N ARG A 143 -15.53 -1.44 -13.62
CA ARG A 143 -15.87 -0.76 -14.87
C ARG A 143 -16.45 -1.77 -15.85
N THR A 144 -17.76 -1.81 -15.99
CA THR A 144 -18.42 -2.56 -17.07
C THR A 144 -18.03 -1.95 -18.41
N LYS A 145 -17.46 -2.77 -19.30
CA LYS A 145 -17.32 -2.38 -20.71
C LYS A 145 -18.72 -2.39 -21.34
N TRP A 146 -19.04 -1.35 -22.10
CA TRP A 146 -20.25 -1.34 -22.93
C TRP A 146 -20.22 -2.54 -23.87
N THR A 147 -21.05 -3.55 -23.59
CA THR A 147 -21.31 -4.63 -24.52
C THR A 147 -22.43 -4.16 -25.43
N ASN A 148 -22.10 -3.89 -26.70
CA ASN A 148 -23.13 -3.73 -27.73
C ASN A 148 -23.78 -5.10 -27.93
N VAL A 149 -24.83 -5.39 -27.16
CA VAL A 149 -25.73 -6.50 -27.50
C VAL A 149 -26.56 -6.00 -28.67
N ILE A 150 -26.09 -6.27 -29.89
CA ILE A 150 -26.92 -6.16 -31.08
C ILE A 150 -27.87 -7.36 -31.02
N SER A 151 -29.06 -7.14 -30.49
CA SER A 151 -30.19 -8.05 -30.67
C SER A 151 -30.62 -7.96 -32.14
N GLY A 152 -30.28 -9.00 -32.90
CA GLY A 152 -30.85 -9.28 -34.22
C GLY A 152 -32.20 -9.96 -34.12
#